data_AF-A0A9E4IGZ0-F1
#
_entry.id   AF-A0A9E4IGZ0-F1
#
_cell.length_a   1.000
_cell.length_b   1.000
_cell.length_c   1.000
_cell.angle_alpha   90.00
_cell.angle_beta   90.00
_cell.angle_gamma   90.00
#
_symmetry.space_group_name_H-M   'P 1'
#
loop_
_entity.id
_entity.type
_entity.pdbx_description
1 polymer ?
#
loop_
_entity_poly.entity_id
_entity_poly.type
_entity_poly.pdbx_seq_one_letter_code
_entity_poly.pdbx_strand_id
1 'polypeptide(L)'
;MAWAEAALRDCEENLQAKAKAALSEGRYDEAVHLASFARAVNETAARAKHVRLSKASAGHQGLTYAQPEDPRLAEYLARSDGQPAWYTRDRDVLVKTVTSKKSGNRYTVRASRQQVEAIVGYLAANGDPDHPIPTRRIFTALSVDGSAPPAYQGHVVLGWLRQIGIIVKRPGTSGYVAPEAHLLDKQFDDLWRSLPPHM
;
A
#
# COMPACT_ATOMS: atom_id res chain seq x y z
N MET A 1 20.40 21.68 0.85
CA MET A 1 19.13 21.00 0.55
C MET A 1 18.44 21.59 -0.68
N ALA A 2 18.27 22.92 -0.80
CA ALA A 2 17.73 23.54 -2.02
C ALA A 2 18.51 23.14 -3.31
N TRP A 3 19.83 23.02 -3.20
CA TRP A 3 20.69 22.56 -4.30
C TRP A 3 20.40 21.13 -4.76
N ALA A 4 19.97 20.23 -3.85
CA ALA A 4 19.72 18.83 -4.17
C ALA A 4 18.37 18.66 -4.88
N GLU A 5 17.36 19.43 -4.46
CA GLU A 5 16.07 19.48 -5.16
C GLU A 5 16.22 20.09 -6.56
N ALA A 6 17.05 21.13 -6.70
CA ALA A 6 17.37 21.71 -8.00
C ALA A 6 18.10 20.68 -8.90
N ALA A 7 19.13 20.00 -8.39
CA ALA A 7 19.87 18.99 -9.14
C ALA A 7 18.99 17.83 -9.62
N LEU A 8 18.03 17.37 -8.79
CA LEU A 8 17.09 16.31 -9.19
C LEU A 8 16.11 16.79 -10.28
N ARG A 9 15.63 18.04 -10.18
CA ARG A 9 14.77 18.64 -11.21
C ARG A 9 15.51 18.78 -12.53
N ASP A 10 16.72 19.34 -12.51
CA ASP A 10 17.56 19.50 -13.70
C ASP A 10 17.86 18.13 -14.35
N CYS A 11 18.08 17.10 -13.54
CA CYS A 11 18.29 15.74 -14.03
C CYS A 11 17.04 15.18 -14.73
N GLU A 12 15.86 15.33 -14.12
CA GLU A 12 14.58 14.91 -14.71
C GLU A 12 14.34 15.62 -16.06
N GLU A 13 14.49 16.94 -16.10
CA GLU A 13 14.29 17.74 -17.31
C GLU A 13 15.23 17.31 -18.44
N ASN A 14 16.50 17.06 -18.13
CA ASN A 14 17.48 16.55 -19.08
C ASN A 14 17.12 15.16 -19.60
N LEU A 15 16.67 14.25 -18.74
CA LEU A 15 16.25 12.90 -19.14
C LEU A 15 15.00 12.94 -20.04
N GLN A 16 14.03 13.81 -19.72
CA GLN A 16 12.85 14.01 -20.56
C GLN A 16 13.21 14.61 -21.93
N ALA A 17 14.13 15.58 -21.98
CA ALA A 17 14.60 16.15 -23.23
C ALA A 17 15.29 15.11 -24.11
N LYS A 18 16.17 14.27 -23.53
CA LYS A 18 16.82 13.17 -24.24
C LYS A 18 15.82 12.11 -24.72
N ALA A 19 14.81 11.78 -23.92
CA ALA A 19 13.76 10.84 -24.31
C ALA A 19 12.98 11.35 -25.54
N LYS A 20 12.65 12.64 -25.56
CA LYS A 20 11.97 13.27 -26.72
C LYS A 20 12.86 13.27 -27.97
N ALA A 21 14.14 13.56 -27.83
CA ALA A 21 15.09 13.51 -28.95
C ALA A 21 15.23 12.09 -29.52
N ALA A 22 15.41 11.08 -28.66
CA ALA A 22 15.45 9.68 -29.06
C ALA A 22 14.17 9.25 -29.79
N LEU A 23 12.99 9.72 -29.33
CA LEU A 23 11.72 9.46 -29.98
C LEU A 23 11.65 10.08 -31.39
N SER A 24 12.10 11.32 -31.57
CA SER A 24 12.12 11.98 -32.88
C SER A 24 13.08 11.34 -33.88
N GLU A 25 14.10 10.63 -33.38
CA GLU A 25 15.08 9.90 -34.19
C GLU A 25 14.69 8.44 -34.44
N GLY A 26 13.53 7.99 -33.97
CA GLY A 26 13.06 6.60 -34.11
C GLY A 26 13.78 5.59 -33.20
N ARG A 27 14.52 6.05 -32.19
CA ARG A 27 15.19 5.20 -31.19
C ARG A 27 14.24 4.87 -30.02
N TYR A 28 13.19 4.10 -30.31
CA TYR A 28 12.08 3.88 -29.37
C TYR A 28 12.48 3.20 -28.06
N ASP A 29 13.32 2.17 -28.11
CA ASP A 29 13.75 1.45 -26.91
C ASP A 29 14.50 2.38 -25.93
N GLU A 30 15.39 3.21 -26.47
CA GLU A 30 16.13 4.20 -25.70
C GLU A 30 15.20 5.28 -25.11
N ALA A 31 14.21 5.74 -25.87
CA ALA A 31 13.20 6.68 -25.38
C ALA A 31 12.40 6.10 -24.21
N VAL A 32 12.03 4.81 -24.27
CA VAL A 32 11.34 4.10 -23.18
C VAL A 32 12.23 4.03 -21.94
N HIS A 33 13.50 3.65 -22.08
CA HIS A 33 14.45 3.60 -20.97
C HIS A 33 14.64 4.98 -20.33
N LEU A 34 14.91 6.02 -21.11
CA LEU A 34 15.10 7.39 -20.61
C LEU A 34 13.85 7.93 -19.90
N ALA A 35 12.65 7.66 -20.43
CA ALA A 35 11.40 8.04 -19.78
C ALA A 35 11.18 7.29 -18.45
N SER A 36 11.57 6.02 -18.37
CA SER A 36 11.49 5.25 -17.12
C SER A 36 12.44 5.79 -16.04
N PHE A 37 13.66 6.19 -16.43
CA PHE A 37 14.62 6.83 -15.53
C PHE A 37 14.13 8.19 -15.04
N ALA A 38 13.56 9.03 -15.92
CA ALA A 38 13.00 10.33 -15.53
C ALA A 38 11.92 10.17 -14.45
N ARG A 39 11.04 9.18 -14.59
CA ARG A 39 10.02 8.86 -13.57
C ARG A 39 10.64 8.45 -12.23
N ALA A 40 11.65 7.58 -12.26
CA ALA A 40 12.33 7.15 -11.04
C ALA A 40 13.02 8.31 -10.30
N VAL A 41 13.60 9.26 -11.03
CA VAL A 41 14.18 10.50 -10.46
C VAL A 41 13.10 11.34 -9.78
N ASN A 42 11.96 11.56 -10.45
CA ASN A 42 10.84 12.32 -9.88
C ASN A 42 10.24 11.66 -8.64
N GLU A 43 10.04 10.33 -8.65
CA GLU A 43 9.57 9.57 -7.50
C GLU A 43 10.53 9.68 -6.29
N THR A 44 11.84 9.71 -6.56
CA THR A 44 12.86 9.89 -5.52
C THR A 44 12.83 11.32 -4.96
N ALA A 45 12.68 12.33 -5.83
CA ALA A 45 12.51 13.73 -5.41
C ALA A 45 11.24 13.93 -4.56
N ALA A 46 10.13 13.27 -4.92
CA ALA A 46 8.89 13.30 -4.15
C ALA A 46 9.07 12.65 -2.77
N ARG A 47 9.73 11.49 -2.68
CA ARG A 47 10.03 10.82 -1.40
C ARG A 47 10.90 11.69 -0.49
N ALA A 48 11.92 12.34 -1.04
CA ALA A 48 12.79 13.25 -0.28
C ALA A 48 12.01 14.43 0.35
N LYS A 49 10.97 14.93 -0.33
CA LYS A 49 10.08 15.97 0.20
C LYS A 49 9.18 15.46 1.33
N HIS A 50 8.62 14.25 1.19
CA HIS A 50 7.80 13.64 2.23
C HIS A 50 8.56 13.37 3.53
N VAL A 51 9.81 12.87 3.44
CA VAL A 51 10.67 12.65 4.62
C VAL A 51 10.99 13.97 5.36
N ARG A 52 11.00 15.10 4.64
CA ARG A 52 11.26 16.41 5.25
C ARG A 52 10.04 16.95 6.01
N LEU A 53 8.84 16.72 5.47
CA LEU A 53 7.59 17.11 6.11
C LEU A 53 7.33 16.29 7.39
N SER A 54 7.68 15.00 7.40
CA SER A 54 7.51 14.14 8.58
C SER A 54 8.51 14.44 9.71
N LYS A 55 9.67 15.03 9.41
CA LYS A 55 10.67 15.38 10.43
C LYS A 55 10.41 16.74 11.09
N ALA A 56 9.60 17.61 10.48
CA ALA A 56 9.25 18.92 11.00
C ALA A 56 8.11 18.89 12.04
N SER A 57 7.38 17.78 12.14
CA SER A 57 6.17 17.62 12.98
C SER A 57 6.39 16.79 14.26
N ALA A 58 7.64 16.63 14.70
CA ALA A 58 7.96 15.99 15.98
C ALA A 58 7.70 16.94 17.17
N GLY A 59 6.43 17.26 17.43
CA GLY A 59 5.95 17.94 18.63
C GLY A 59 4.68 17.24 19.10
N HIS A 60 4.72 16.64 20.29
CA HIS A 60 3.60 15.96 20.93
C HIS A 60 2.35 16.85 21.02
N GLN A 61 1.23 16.40 20.46
CA GLN A 61 -0.13 16.53 21.03
C GLN A 61 -1.13 15.72 20.20
N GLY A 62 -2.18 15.23 20.87
CA GLY A 62 -3.01 14.10 20.46
C GLY A 62 -3.55 14.13 19.03
N LEU A 63 -3.51 12.96 18.39
CA LEU A 63 -4.06 12.71 17.07
C LEU A 63 -5.60 12.84 17.11
N THR A 64 -6.06 14.07 16.95
CA THR A 64 -7.22 14.32 16.10
C THR A 64 -6.84 13.75 14.74
N TYR A 65 -7.60 12.80 14.20
CA TYR A 65 -7.34 12.28 12.86
C TYR A 65 -7.32 13.47 11.90
N ALA A 66 -6.11 13.92 11.54
CA ALA A 66 -5.94 14.82 10.43
C ALA A 66 -6.61 14.12 9.25
N GLN A 67 -7.61 14.78 8.67
CA GLN A 67 -8.08 14.42 7.35
C GLN A 67 -6.87 14.08 6.47
N PRO A 68 -6.95 13.04 5.63
CA PRO A 68 -5.81 12.61 4.86
C PRO A 68 -5.40 13.75 3.92
N GLU A 69 -4.32 14.46 4.27
CA GLU A 69 -3.65 15.41 3.38
C GLU A 69 -2.83 14.69 2.29
N ASP A 70 -2.89 13.35 2.24
CA ASP A 70 -2.39 12.60 1.10
C ASP A 70 -3.44 12.62 -0.02
N PRO A 71 -3.26 13.44 -1.08
CA PRO A 71 -4.18 13.49 -2.20
C PRO A 71 -4.31 12.14 -2.90
N ARG A 72 -3.35 11.21 -2.75
CA ARG A 72 -3.43 9.86 -3.33
C ARG A 72 -4.35 8.95 -2.53
N LEU A 73 -4.40 9.10 -1.21
CA LEU A 73 -5.34 8.36 -0.37
C LEU A 73 -6.77 8.90 -0.55
N ALA A 74 -6.91 10.22 -0.62
CA ALA A 74 -8.18 10.86 -0.95
C ALA A 74 -8.67 10.49 -2.37
N GLU A 75 -7.77 10.48 -3.37
CA GLU A 75 -8.10 10.06 -4.74
C GLU A 75 -8.38 8.55 -4.83
N TYR A 76 -7.70 7.71 -4.04
CA TYR A 76 -7.97 6.26 -3.98
C TYR A 76 -9.33 5.97 -3.33
N LEU A 77 -9.67 6.66 -2.25
CA LEU A 77 -10.99 6.62 -1.60
C LEU A 77 -12.09 7.23 -2.48
N ALA A 78 -11.76 8.22 -3.32
CA ALA A 78 -12.67 8.82 -4.29
C ALA A 78 -12.88 7.94 -5.53
N ARG A 79 -11.86 7.17 -5.97
CA ARG A 79 -11.91 6.23 -7.10
C ARG A 79 -12.64 4.92 -6.77
N SER A 80 -12.86 4.62 -5.50
CA SER A 80 -13.74 3.52 -5.10
C SER A 80 -15.22 3.92 -5.19
N ASP A 81 -15.73 4.17 -6.41
CA ASP A 81 -17.13 4.36 -6.85
C ASP A 81 -18.24 4.38 -5.75
N GLY A 82 -18.15 5.30 -4.78
CA GLY A 82 -19.17 5.49 -3.74
C GLY A 82 -19.59 4.25 -2.93
N GLN A 83 -18.85 3.13 -2.95
CA GLN A 83 -19.26 1.93 -2.24
C GLN A 83 -18.72 1.92 -0.80
N PRO A 84 -19.60 1.86 0.22
CA PRO A 84 -19.21 1.91 1.62
C PRO A 84 -18.37 0.69 2.01
N ALA A 85 -17.36 0.95 2.85
CA ALA A 85 -16.33 0.04 3.35
C ALA A 85 -16.67 -1.46 3.20
N TRP A 86 -16.01 -2.14 2.26
CA TRP A 86 -16.12 -3.60 2.11
C TRP A 86 -15.65 -4.38 3.34
N TYR A 87 -15.00 -3.70 4.30
CA TYR A 87 -14.44 -4.28 5.51
C TYR A 87 -15.07 -3.64 6.74
N THR A 88 -15.55 -4.49 7.62
CA THR A 88 -16.17 -4.13 8.90
C THR A 88 -15.56 -5.00 10.00
N ARG A 89 -15.77 -4.63 11.25
CA ARG A 89 -15.33 -5.37 12.43
C ARG A 89 -16.53 -5.92 13.18
N ASP A 90 -16.57 -7.24 13.35
CA ASP A 90 -17.48 -7.94 14.25
C ASP A 90 -16.67 -8.46 15.44
N ARG A 91 -16.61 -7.66 16.51
CA ARG A 91 -15.76 -7.89 17.70
C ARG A 91 -14.28 -8.15 17.32
N ASP A 92 -13.85 -9.41 17.37
CA ASP A 92 -12.51 -9.88 17.05
C ASP A 92 -12.43 -10.53 15.66
N VAL A 93 -13.32 -10.14 14.75
CA VAL A 93 -13.38 -10.69 13.39
C VAL A 93 -13.41 -9.56 12.37
N LEU A 94 -12.49 -9.61 11.42
CA LEU A 94 -12.50 -8.81 10.20
C LEU A 94 -13.50 -9.44 9.22
N VAL A 95 -14.51 -8.67 8.83
CA VAL A 95 -15.58 -9.12 7.95
C VAL A 95 -15.52 -8.38 6.63
N LYS A 96 -15.35 -9.13 5.53
CA LYS A 96 -15.51 -8.62 4.18
C LYS A 96 -16.88 -8.99 3.61
N THR A 97 -17.66 -8.01 3.16
CA THR A 97 -18.89 -8.30 2.41
C THR A 97 -18.59 -8.37 0.92
N VAL A 98 -19.01 -9.46 0.26
CA VAL A 98 -18.76 -9.73 -1.16
C VAL A 98 -20.06 -10.04 -1.87
N THR A 99 -20.22 -9.54 -3.09
CA THR A 99 -21.34 -9.89 -3.98
C THR A 99 -20.91 -11.02 -4.93
N SER A 100 -21.66 -12.11 -4.95
CA SER A 100 -21.47 -13.21 -5.89
C SER A 100 -21.67 -12.74 -7.32
N LYS A 101 -20.68 -12.93 -8.20
CA LYS A 101 -20.80 -12.59 -9.63
C LYS A 101 -21.87 -13.42 -10.34
N LYS A 102 -22.09 -14.66 -9.91
CA LYS A 102 -23.00 -15.60 -10.57
C LYS A 102 -24.46 -15.36 -10.18
N SER A 103 -24.70 -15.10 -8.89
CA SER A 103 -26.07 -15.02 -8.35
C SER A 103 -26.48 -13.62 -7.91
N GLY A 104 -25.55 -12.66 -7.83
CA GLY A 104 -25.82 -11.34 -7.23
C GLY A 104 -26.01 -11.36 -5.71
N ASN A 105 -26.06 -12.54 -5.07
CA ASN A 105 -26.24 -12.66 -3.63
C ASN A 105 -25.01 -12.17 -2.88
N ARG A 106 -25.24 -11.45 -1.78
CA ARG A 106 -24.19 -11.01 -0.86
C ARG A 106 -23.83 -12.16 0.10
N TYR A 107 -22.54 -12.32 0.36
CA TYR A 107 -22.02 -13.23 1.37
C TYR A 107 -20.84 -12.58 2.09
N THR A 108 -20.54 -13.05 3.30
CA THR A 108 -19.45 -12.52 4.11
C THR A 108 -18.27 -13.48 4.14
N VAL A 109 -17.05 -12.94 4.11
CA VAL A 109 -15.82 -13.68 4.36
C VAL A 109 -15.20 -13.14 5.64
N ARG A 110 -14.75 -14.03 6.53
CA ARG A 110 -14.32 -13.70 7.89
C ARG A 110 -12.86 -14.11 8.12
N ALA A 111 -12.09 -13.25 8.79
CA ALA A 111 -10.76 -13.53 9.31
C ALA A 111 -10.69 -13.12 10.78
N SER A 112 -10.14 -13.97 11.65
CA SER A 112 -10.02 -13.64 13.08
C SER A 112 -8.97 -12.56 13.30
N ARG A 113 -9.06 -11.82 14.40
CA ARG A 113 -8.07 -10.84 14.85
C ARG A 113 -6.68 -11.47 14.92
N GLN A 114 -6.56 -12.68 15.48
CA GLN A 114 -5.30 -13.42 15.55
C GLN A 114 -4.68 -13.67 14.16
N GLN A 115 -5.50 -13.98 13.14
CA GLN A 115 -5.02 -14.15 11.77
C GLN A 115 -4.54 -12.82 11.18
N VAL A 116 -5.23 -11.73 11.51
CA VAL A 116 -4.83 -10.39 11.08
C VAL A 116 -3.50 -10.02 11.73
N GLU A 117 -3.36 -10.22 13.04
CA GLU A 117 -2.13 -10.01 13.82
C GLU A 117 -0.98 -10.85 13.27
N ALA A 118 -1.20 -12.13 12.94
CA ALA A 118 -0.17 -12.99 12.38
C ALA A 118 0.36 -12.46 11.02
N ILE A 119 -0.53 -11.99 10.13
CA ILE A 119 -0.11 -11.37 8.87
C ILE A 119 0.60 -10.05 9.11
N VAL A 120 0.07 -9.22 10.01
CA VAL A 120 0.62 -7.89 10.32
C VAL A 120 2.02 -8.03 10.91
N GLY A 121 2.22 -8.90 11.90
CA GLY A 121 3.52 -9.18 12.49
C GLY A 121 4.51 -9.78 11.48
N TYR A 122 4.03 -10.66 10.58
CA TYR A 122 4.87 -11.17 9.49
C TYR A 122 5.31 -10.05 8.53
N LEU A 123 4.39 -9.17 8.14
CA LEU A 123 4.69 -8.01 7.30
C LEU A 123 5.60 -7.02 8.02
N ALA A 124 5.46 -6.83 9.33
CA ALA A 124 6.32 -5.96 10.11
C ALA A 124 7.76 -6.49 10.17
N ALA A 125 7.91 -7.80 10.34
CA ALA A 125 9.22 -8.46 10.44
C ALA A 125 9.92 -8.67 9.09
N ASN A 126 9.18 -8.86 7.99
CA ASN A 126 9.73 -9.25 6.68
C ASN A 126 9.46 -8.22 5.58
N GLY A 127 8.74 -7.14 5.91
CA GLY A 127 8.38 -6.08 4.99
C GLY A 127 9.58 -5.34 4.46
N ASP A 128 9.71 -5.33 3.14
CA ASP A 128 10.73 -4.59 2.43
C ASP A 128 10.05 -3.61 1.47
N PRO A 129 10.38 -2.31 1.53
CA PRO A 129 9.80 -1.28 0.65
C PRO A 129 10.16 -1.49 -0.84
N ASP A 130 11.26 -2.18 -1.12
CA ASP A 130 11.81 -2.39 -2.45
C ASP A 130 11.51 -3.78 -3.02
N HIS A 131 11.32 -4.78 -2.15
CA HIS A 131 11.13 -6.16 -2.54
C HIS A 131 9.71 -6.69 -2.23
N PRO A 132 8.90 -7.04 -3.25
CA PRO A 132 7.60 -7.64 -3.03
C PRO A 132 7.69 -8.99 -2.33
N ILE A 133 6.96 -9.14 -1.22
CA ILE A 133 6.77 -10.41 -0.54
C ILE A 133 5.74 -11.24 -1.32
N PRO A 134 6.10 -12.45 -1.80
CA PRO A 134 5.14 -13.31 -2.50
C PRO A 134 3.95 -13.68 -1.60
N THR A 135 2.74 -13.67 -2.16
CA THR A 135 1.50 -14.00 -1.41
C THR A 135 1.61 -15.33 -0.65
N ARG A 136 2.22 -16.35 -1.27
CA ARG A 136 2.45 -17.67 -0.64
C ARG A 136 3.25 -17.60 0.67
N ARG A 137 4.22 -16.67 0.74
CA ARG A 137 5.09 -16.48 1.93
C ARG A 137 4.34 -15.75 3.04
N ILE A 138 3.43 -14.85 2.68
CA ILE A 138 2.54 -14.22 3.67
C ILE A 138 1.58 -15.26 4.25
N PHE A 139 1.05 -16.16 3.42
CA PHE A 139 0.11 -17.18 3.89
C PHE A 139 0.76 -18.25 4.76
N THR A 140 2.05 -18.51 4.62
CA THR A 140 2.76 -19.38 5.56
C THR A 140 2.81 -18.82 6.99
N ALA A 141 2.65 -17.50 7.16
CA ALA A 141 2.60 -16.88 8.49
C ALA A 141 1.30 -17.17 9.25
N LEU A 142 0.23 -17.51 8.53
CA LEU A 142 -1.05 -17.85 9.13
C LEU A 142 -1.09 -19.31 9.62
N SER A 143 -0.09 -20.14 9.28
CA SER A 143 -0.05 -21.55 9.65
C SER A 143 0.29 -21.70 11.13
N VAL A 144 -0.73 -21.98 11.94
CA VAL A 144 -0.57 -22.42 13.33
C VAL A 144 -0.51 -23.95 13.32
N ASP A 145 0.50 -24.52 13.98
CA ASP A 145 0.68 -25.98 14.16
C ASP A 145 0.82 -26.80 12.86
N GLY A 146 1.33 -26.20 11.78
CA GLY A 146 1.57 -26.89 10.51
C GLY A 146 0.31 -27.12 9.66
N SER A 147 -0.87 -26.73 10.15
CA SER A 147 -2.09 -26.69 9.35
C SER A 147 -2.10 -25.45 8.47
N ALA A 148 -2.22 -25.65 7.15
CA ALA A 148 -2.38 -24.54 6.23
C ALA A 148 -3.75 -23.89 6.47
N PRO A 149 -3.79 -22.60 6.84
CA PRO A 149 -5.04 -21.90 7.08
C PRO A 149 -5.77 -21.74 5.75
N PRO A 150 -7.10 -21.64 5.78
CA PRO A 150 -7.87 -21.42 4.57
C PRO A 150 -7.41 -20.16 3.83
N ALA A 151 -6.88 -20.32 2.62
CA ALA A 151 -6.26 -19.24 1.82
C ALA A 151 -7.17 -18.01 1.63
N TYR A 152 -8.50 -18.21 1.69
CA TYR A 152 -9.46 -17.12 1.59
C TYR A 152 -9.34 -16.09 2.71
N GLN A 153 -8.94 -16.49 3.93
CA GLN A 153 -8.82 -15.59 5.08
C GLN A 153 -7.64 -14.64 4.91
N GLY A 154 -6.51 -15.16 4.42
CA GLY A 154 -5.35 -14.33 4.08
C GLY A 154 -5.68 -13.29 3.00
N HIS A 155 -6.50 -13.64 2.01
CA HIS A 155 -6.95 -12.67 1.00
C HIS A 155 -7.86 -11.57 1.56
N VAL A 156 -8.66 -11.86 2.59
CA VAL A 156 -9.46 -10.82 3.28
C VAL A 156 -8.55 -9.82 3.94
N VAL A 157 -7.58 -10.29 4.74
CA VAL A 157 -6.62 -9.43 5.46
C VAL A 157 -5.80 -8.59 4.48
N LEU A 158 -5.20 -9.20 3.47
CA LEU A 158 -4.42 -8.48 2.46
C LEU A 158 -5.26 -7.45 1.71
N GLY A 159 -6.52 -7.78 1.41
CA GLY A 159 -7.42 -6.84 0.75
C GLY A 159 -7.75 -5.63 1.63
N TRP A 160 -7.93 -5.84 2.95
CA TRP A 160 -8.14 -4.75 3.90
C TRP A 160 -6.89 -3.87 4.01
N LEU A 161 -5.72 -4.46 4.29
CA LEU A 161 -4.45 -3.73 4.40
C LEU A 161 -4.12 -2.94 3.13
N ARG A 162 -4.45 -3.49 1.96
CA ARG A 162 -4.31 -2.76 0.69
C ARG A 162 -5.28 -1.59 0.57
N GLN A 163 -6.53 -1.75 1.01
CA GLN A 163 -7.52 -0.68 0.96
C GLN A 163 -7.11 0.53 1.80
N ILE A 164 -6.50 0.30 2.97
CA ILE A 164 -6.01 1.35 3.86
C ILE A 164 -4.58 1.83 3.51
N GLY A 165 -4.01 1.39 2.38
CA GLY A 165 -2.71 1.87 1.88
C GLY A 165 -1.48 1.29 2.59
N ILE A 166 -1.66 0.39 3.54
CA ILE A 166 -0.56 -0.23 4.29
C ILE A 166 0.32 -1.13 3.42
N ILE A 167 -0.31 -1.84 2.47
CA ILE A 167 0.42 -2.63 1.48
C ILE A 167 0.04 -2.23 0.06
N VAL A 168 1.00 -2.35 -0.85
CA VAL A 168 0.84 -2.05 -2.27
C VAL A 168 1.21 -3.26 -3.10
N LYS A 169 0.38 -3.57 -4.11
CA LYS A 169 0.70 -4.61 -5.09
C LYS A 169 1.50 -3.98 -6.23
N ARG A 170 2.72 -4.46 -6.49
CA ARG A 170 3.50 -3.98 -7.65
C ARG A 170 2.97 -4.59 -8.95
N PRO A 171 2.92 -3.83 -10.05
CA PRO A 171 2.58 -4.38 -11.37
C PRO A 171 3.53 -5.52 -11.76
N GLY A 172 2.99 -6.57 -12.39
CA GLY A 172 3.79 -7.70 -12.86
C GLY A 172 4.30 -8.66 -11.78
N THR A 173 4.00 -8.44 -10.49
CA THR A 173 4.44 -9.33 -9.40
C THR A 173 3.28 -10.03 -8.70
N SER A 174 3.57 -11.20 -8.14
CA SER A 174 2.63 -12.03 -7.38
C SER A 174 2.65 -11.74 -5.86
N GLY A 175 3.14 -10.56 -5.48
CA GLY A 175 3.41 -10.18 -4.09
C GLY A 175 2.97 -8.77 -3.71
N TYR A 176 3.27 -8.41 -2.47
CA TYR A 176 2.95 -7.13 -1.87
C TYR A 176 4.18 -6.51 -1.25
N VAL A 177 4.25 -5.18 -1.33
CA VAL A 177 5.25 -4.35 -0.64
C VAL A 177 4.57 -3.67 0.52
N ALA A 178 5.27 -3.55 1.65
CA ALA A 178 4.82 -2.83 2.84
C ALA A 178 5.81 -1.67 3.10
N PRO A 179 5.56 -0.47 2.53
CA PRO A 179 6.52 0.65 2.59
C PRO A 179 6.86 1.08 4.02
N GLU A 180 5.90 0.98 4.93
CA GLU A 180 6.02 1.36 6.34
C GLU A 180 5.89 0.15 7.27
N ALA A 181 6.41 -0.99 6.83
CA ALA A 181 6.33 -2.27 7.57
C ALA A 181 6.70 -2.14 9.06
N HIS A 182 7.77 -1.42 9.36
CA HIS A 182 8.27 -1.23 10.74
C HIS A 182 7.30 -0.47 11.67
N LEU A 183 6.27 0.20 11.14
CA LEU A 183 5.27 0.90 11.94
C LEU A 183 4.04 0.04 12.24
N LEU A 184 3.90 -1.11 11.55
CA LEU A 184 2.68 -1.90 11.57
C LEU A 184 2.32 -2.42 12.95
N ASP A 185 3.28 -2.97 13.68
CA ASP A 185 3.03 -3.51 15.02
C ASP A 185 2.55 -2.44 16.00
N LYS A 186 3.05 -1.20 15.84
CA LYS A 186 2.69 -0.08 16.71
C LYS A 186 1.32 0.51 16.37
N GLN A 187 0.92 0.43 15.10
CA GLN A 187 -0.31 1.03 14.60
C GLN A 187 -1.48 0.04 14.54
N PHE A 188 -1.21 -1.26 14.71
CA PHE A 188 -2.21 -2.31 14.50
C PHE A 188 -3.51 -2.08 15.28
N ASP A 189 -3.42 -1.80 16.58
CA ASP A 189 -4.60 -1.62 17.42
C ASP A 189 -5.45 -0.43 16.98
N ASP A 190 -4.82 0.67 16.54
CA ASP A 190 -5.51 1.86 16.07
C ASP A 190 -6.20 1.60 14.73
N LEU A 191 -5.52 0.91 13.81
CA LEU A 191 -6.08 0.47 12.53
C LEU A 191 -7.25 -0.51 12.74
N TRP A 192 -7.14 -1.42 13.70
CA TRP A 192 -8.20 -2.36 14.03
C TRP A 192 -9.43 -1.65 14.61
N ARG A 193 -9.22 -0.65 15.48
CA ARG A 193 -10.29 0.15 16.08
C ARG A 193 -10.97 1.08 15.10
N SER A 194 -10.28 1.51 14.04
CA SER A 194 -10.87 2.37 12.99
C SER A 194 -11.83 1.64 12.05
N LEU A 195 -11.91 0.31 12.12
CA LEU A 195 -12.88 -0.45 11.33
C LEU A 195 -14.32 -0.15 11.79
N PRO A 196 -15.25 0.13 10.86
CA PRO A 196 -16.65 0.33 11.20
C PRO A 196 -17.25 -0.97 11.78
N PRO A 197 -18.18 -0.88 12.75
CA PRO A 197 -18.83 -2.06 13.31
C PRO A 197 -19.64 -2.79 12.22
N HIS A 198 -19.64 -4.13 12.28
CA HIS A 198 -20.53 -4.95 11.46
C HIS A 198 -21.96 -4.87 12.02
N MET A 199 -22.92 -4.50 11.18
CA MET A 199 -24.36 -4.43 11.51
C MET A 199 -25.05 -5.77 11.26
#